data_AF-Q8WZT5-F1
#
_entry.id   AF-Q8WZT5-F1
#
_cell.length_a   1.000
_cell.length_b   1.000
_cell.length_c   1.000
_cell.angle_alpha   90.00
_cell.angle_beta   90.00
_cell.angle_gamma   90.00
#
_symmetry.space_group_name_H-M   'P 1'
#
loop_
_entity.id
_entity.type
_entity.pdbx_description
1 polymer ?
#
loop_
_entity_poly.entity_id
_entity_poly.type
_entity_poly.pdbx_seq_one_letter_code
_entity_poly.pdbx_strand_id
1 'polypeptide(L)'
;MERALQITLCNAPADTEVKRLDLTDWAPPKGLRSRGRMALVGDALHPMAMYRGEGANHAILDVLEFAQQVFPYLEDTTAELRNAIDRYEGLVIAVFASRQACIDAQWWERISGNSPLLSRRTPNVDFEEEDVRTRSH
;
A
#
# COMPACT_ATOMS: atom_id res chain seq x y z
N MET A 1 -32.08 -3.84 -0.14
CA MET A 1 -31.08 -2.84 -0.57
C MET A 1 -30.07 -3.43 -1.57
N GLU A 2 -29.63 -4.68 -1.39
CA GLU A 2 -28.70 -5.37 -2.31
C GLU A 2 -29.20 -5.51 -3.76
N ARG A 3 -30.51 -5.73 -3.99
CA ARG A 3 -31.08 -5.82 -5.35
C ARG A 3 -31.09 -4.50 -6.13
N ALA A 4 -30.95 -3.35 -5.47
CA ALA A 4 -31.06 -2.04 -6.13
C ALA A 4 -29.73 -1.56 -6.73
N LEU A 5 -28.58 -2.01 -6.21
CA LEU A 5 -27.26 -1.61 -6.69
C LEU A 5 -26.84 -2.30 -8.00
N GLN A 6 -27.42 -3.47 -8.31
CA GLN A 6 -27.04 -4.28 -9.47
C GLN A 6 -27.48 -3.68 -10.82
N ILE A 7 -28.50 -2.81 -10.82
CA ILE A 7 -29.19 -2.37 -12.05
C ILE A 7 -28.66 -1.03 -12.59
N THR A 8 -28.11 -0.14 -11.76
CA THR A 8 -27.95 1.27 -12.15
C THR A 8 -26.64 1.62 -12.87
N LEU A 9 -25.58 0.82 -12.76
CA LEU A 9 -24.24 1.23 -13.25
C LEU A 9 -23.73 0.53 -14.51
N CYS A 10 -24.22 -0.67 -14.88
CA CYS A 10 -23.60 -1.44 -15.98
C CYS A 10 -24.58 -2.11 -16.97
N ASN A 11 -25.90 -1.92 -16.86
CA ASN A 11 -26.89 -2.66 -17.69
C ASN A 11 -26.65 -4.19 -17.70
N ALA A 12 -26.11 -4.73 -16.61
CA ALA A 12 -25.83 -6.15 -16.52
C ALA A 12 -27.15 -6.95 -16.45
N PRO A 13 -27.25 -8.10 -17.14
CA PRO A 13 -28.39 -9.01 -16.99
C PRO A 13 -28.67 -9.35 -15.52
N ALA A 14 -29.93 -9.57 -15.16
CA ALA A 14 -30.33 -9.83 -13.77
C ALA A 14 -29.74 -11.13 -13.19
N ASP A 15 -29.32 -12.05 -14.05
CA ASP A 15 -28.64 -13.32 -13.74
C ASP A 15 -27.11 -13.21 -13.71
N THR A 16 -26.55 -12.00 -13.85
CA THR A 16 -25.10 -11.79 -13.79
C THR A 16 -24.57 -12.20 -12.42
N GLU A 17 -23.66 -13.17 -12.42
CA GLU A 17 -22.95 -13.60 -11.22
C GLU A 17 -22.14 -12.43 -10.64
N VAL A 18 -22.46 -12.03 -9.42
CA VAL A 18 -21.68 -11.04 -8.68
C VAL A 18 -20.58 -11.77 -7.92
N LYS A 19 -19.33 -11.56 -8.34
CA LYS A 19 -18.16 -12.08 -7.62
C LYS A 19 -17.73 -11.09 -6.56
N ARG A 20 -17.64 -11.56 -5.33
CA ARG A 20 -17.05 -10.81 -4.22
C ARG A 20 -15.53 -10.83 -4.37
N LEU A 21 -14.91 -9.65 -4.29
CA LEU A 21 -13.47 -9.51 -4.20
C LEU A 21 -13.13 -9.05 -2.78
N ASP A 22 -12.47 -9.91 -2.01
CA ASP A 22 -11.94 -9.52 -0.71
C ASP A 22 -10.57 -8.89 -0.90
N LEU A 23 -10.50 -7.59 -0.63
CA LEU A 23 -9.26 -6.84 -0.74
C LEU A 23 -8.53 -6.88 0.60
N THR A 24 -7.24 -7.19 0.54
CA THR A 24 -6.35 -7.20 1.70
C THR A 24 -5.19 -6.27 1.43
N ASP A 25 -4.83 -5.50 2.44
CA ASP A 25 -3.58 -4.75 2.48
C ASP A 25 -2.84 -5.05 3.78
N TRP A 26 -1.55 -4.72 3.82
CA TRP A 26 -0.74 -4.89 5.01
C TRP A 26 0.26 -3.76 5.17
N ALA A 27 0.17 -3.07 6.31
CA ALA A 27 1.12 -2.05 6.72
C ALA A 27 2.20 -2.71 7.60
N PRO A 28 3.48 -2.70 7.22
CA PRO A 28 4.55 -3.10 8.11
C PRO A 28 4.52 -2.27 9.40
N PRO A 29 4.61 -2.89 10.58
CA PRO A 29 4.69 -2.14 11.83
C PRO A 29 6.00 -1.33 11.87
N LYS A 30 5.95 -0.15 12.51
CA LYS A 30 7.15 0.68 12.72
C LYS A 30 8.22 -0.13 13.45
N GLY A 31 9.43 -0.16 12.89
CA GLY A 31 10.55 -0.94 13.43
C GLY A 31 10.50 -2.44 13.14
N LEU A 32 9.70 -2.89 12.16
CA LEU A 32 9.78 -4.26 11.64
C LEU A 32 11.24 -4.55 11.20
N ARG A 33 11.80 -5.64 11.72
CA ARG A 33 13.12 -6.14 11.35
C ARG A 33 13.05 -7.56 10.84
N SER A 34 13.54 -7.81 9.63
CA SER A 34 13.84 -9.17 9.19
C SER A 34 14.97 -9.79 10.02
N ARG A 35 15.19 -11.10 9.83
CA ARG A 35 16.24 -11.85 10.53
C ARG A 35 17.31 -12.31 9.55
N GLY A 36 18.55 -12.26 10.02
CA GLY A 36 19.71 -12.73 9.26
C GLY A 36 19.94 -11.89 8.01
N ARG A 37 20.12 -12.57 6.87
CA ARG A 37 20.47 -11.99 5.56
C ARG A 37 19.29 -11.93 4.59
N MET A 38 18.06 -11.97 5.08
CA MET A 38 16.87 -11.84 4.27
C MET A 38 16.33 -10.43 4.37
N ALA A 39 15.75 -9.91 3.29
CA ALA A 39 14.97 -8.67 3.26
C ALA A 39 13.74 -8.91 2.38
N LEU A 40 12.64 -8.23 2.68
CA LEU A 40 11.40 -8.27 1.90
C LEU A 40 11.27 -6.96 1.12
N VAL A 41 10.67 -7.02 -0.07
CA VAL A 41 10.57 -5.89 -1.01
C VAL A 41 9.19 -5.90 -1.66
N GLY A 42 8.59 -4.74 -1.91
CA GLY A 42 7.30 -4.61 -2.60
C GLY A 42 6.17 -5.35 -1.89
N ASP A 43 5.32 -6.03 -2.66
CA ASP A 43 4.17 -6.79 -2.14
C ASP A 43 4.54 -7.92 -1.16
N ALA A 44 5.79 -8.36 -1.13
CA ALA A 44 6.25 -9.31 -0.10
C ALA A 44 6.36 -8.66 1.29
N LEU A 45 6.49 -7.34 1.35
CA LEU A 45 6.62 -6.56 2.58
C LEU A 45 5.35 -5.75 2.88
N HIS A 46 4.77 -5.07 1.88
CA HIS A 46 3.66 -4.11 2.07
C HIS A 46 2.61 -4.18 0.95
N PRO A 47 1.91 -5.31 0.76
CA PRO A 47 0.86 -5.39 -0.25
C PRO A 47 -0.21 -4.31 -0.01
N MET A 48 -0.59 -3.61 -1.08
CA MET A 48 -1.50 -2.46 -1.04
C MET A 48 -2.84 -2.75 -1.71
N ALA A 49 -3.90 -2.12 -1.20
CA ALA A 49 -5.14 -2.01 -1.97
C ALA A 49 -4.88 -1.29 -3.30
N MET A 50 -5.57 -1.66 -4.37
CA MET A 50 -5.27 -1.19 -5.74
C MET A 50 -5.77 0.24 -6.06
N TYR A 51 -6.47 0.91 -5.15
CA TYR A 51 -7.24 2.12 -5.47
C TYR A 51 -6.44 3.39 -5.76
N ARG A 52 -5.16 3.49 -5.34
CA ARG A 52 -4.27 4.55 -5.83
C ARG A 52 -3.47 4.16 -7.08
N GLY A 53 -3.31 2.87 -7.34
CA GLY A 53 -2.47 2.36 -8.43
C GLY A 53 -0.96 2.50 -8.20
N GLU A 54 -0.51 2.66 -6.95
CA GLU A 54 0.90 2.95 -6.61
C GLU A 54 1.72 1.72 -6.22
N GLY A 55 1.12 0.52 -6.21
CA GLY A 55 1.79 -0.74 -5.83
C GLY A 55 3.16 -0.93 -6.48
N ALA A 56 3.17 -0.90 -7.81
CA ALA A 56 4.39 -1.05 -8.60
C ALA A 56 5.39 0.10 -8.40
N ASN A 57 4.89 1.34 -8.19
CA ASN A 57 5.76 2.50 -8.00
C ASN A 57 6.55 2.38 -6.69
N HIS A 58 5.89 1.99 -5.60
CA HIS A 58 6.57 1.74 -4.33
C HIS A 58 7.50 0.54 -4.40
N ALA A 59 7.13 -0.54 -5.11
CA ALA A 59 8.04 -1.67 -5.30
C ALA A 59 9.32 -1.28 -6.07
N ILE A 60 9.23 -0.37 -7.06
CA ILE A 60 10.42 0.17 -7.75
C ILE A 60 11.29 1.00 -6.82
N LEU A 61 10.67 1.87 -6.01
CA LEU A 61 11.39 2.67 -5.01
C LEU A 61 12.07 1.78 -3.96
N ASP A 62 11.41 0.71 -3.52
CA ASP A 62 12.01 -0.24 -2.58
C ASP A 62 13.26 -0.89 -3.18
N VAL A 63 13.24 -1.28 -4.46
CA VAL A 63 14.42 -1.85 -5.11
C VAL A 63 15.54 -0.83 -5.21
N LEU A 64 15.22 0.44 -5.50
CA LEU A 64 16.19 1.52 -5.51
C LEU A 64 16.85 1.71 -4.14
N GLU A 65 16.04 1.82 -3.08
CA GLU A 65 16.55 1.97 -1.71
C GLU A 65 17.32 0.74 -1.27
N PHE A 66 16.84 -0.48 -1.59
CA PHE A 66 17.57 -1.71 -1.29
C PHE A 66 18.94 -1.73 -1.99
N ALA A 67 18.99 -1.38 -3.27
CA ALA A 67 20.24 -1.32 -4.02
C ALA A 67 21.21 -0.30 -3.43
N GLN A 68 20.74 0.89 -3.04
CA GLN A 68 21.58 1.94 -2.48
C GLN A 68 22.07 1.61 -1.05
N GLN A 69 21.20 1.06 -0.22
CA GLN A 69 21.49 0.83 1.19
C GLN A 69 22.22 -0.49 1.44
N VAL A 70 21.90 -1.55 0.67
CA VAL A 70 22.31 -2.94 0.96
C VAL A 70 23.38 -3.46 0.00
N PHE A 71 23.33 -3.15 -1.30
CA PHE A 71 24.32 -3.70 -2.26
C PHE A 71 25.78 -3.42 -1.89
N PRO A 72 26.16 -2.24 -1.35
CA PRO A 72 27.54 -1.98 -0.97
C PRO A 72 28.09 -2.93 0.10
N TYR A 73 27.21 -3.60 0.87
CA TYR A 73 27.55 -4.40 2.04
C TYR A 73 27.32 -5.91 1.83
N LEU A 74 27.06 -6.37 0.60
CA LEU A 74 26.74 -7.77 0.34
C LEU A 74 27.90 -8.73 0.65
N GLU A 75 29.14 -8.26 0.53
CA GLU A 75 30.36 -9.02 0.83
C GLU A 75 30.92 -8.73 2.24
N ASP A 76 30.33 -7.77 2.95
CA ASP A 76 30.79 -7.34 4.27
C ASP A 76 30.45 -8.33 5.38
N THR A 77 30.95 -8.01 6.58
CA THR A 77 30.59 -8.75 7.80
C THR A 77 29.07 -8.79 8.00
N THR A 78 28.59 -9.84 8.68
CA THR A 78 27.15 -9.99 8.95
C THR A 78 26.57 -8.82 9.76
N ALA A 79 27.38 -8.09 10.54
CA ALA A 79 26.93 -6.94 11.32
C ALA A 79 26.65 -5.71 10.42
N GLU A 80 27.58 -5.36 9.52
CA GLU A 80 27.39 -4.22 8.59
C GLU A 80 26.25 -4.48 7.61
N LEU A 81 26.18 -5.70 7.05
CA LEU A 81 25.06 -6.11 6.21
C LEU A 81 23.72 -6.04 6.96
N ARG A 82 23.69 -6.42 8.24
CA ARG A 82 22.46 -6.33 9.05
C ARG A 82 22.06 -4.87 9.27
N ASN A 83 23.00 -4.00 9.63
CA ASN A 83 22.75 -2.58 9.79
C ASN A 83 22.24 -1.94 8.48
N ALA A 84 22.75 -2.37 7.34
CA ALA A 84 22.28 -1.94 6.02
C ALA A 84 20.83 -2.36 5.74
N ILE A 85 20.48 -3.61 6.02
CA ILE A 85 19.09 -4.09 5.88
C ILE A 85 18.16 -3.35 6.86
N ASP A 86 18.60 -3.09 8.09
CA ASP A 86 17.83 -2.32 9.07
C ASP A 86 17.57 -0.88 8.59
N ARG A 87 18.55 -0.23 7.94
CA ARG A 87 18.32 1.09 7.34
C ARG A 87 17.27 1.01 6.24
N TYR A 88 17.42 0.07 5.31
CA TYR A 88 16.45 -0.16 4.23
C TYR A 88 15.03 -0.39 4.76
N GLU A 89 14.85 -1.30 5.73
CA GLU A 89 13.53 -1.62 6.30
C GLU A 89 12.88 -0.43 7.03
N GLY A 90 13.69 0.53 7.49
CA GLY A 90 13.19 1.78 8.08
C GLY A 90 12.73 2.82 7.06
N LEU A 91 13.10 2.68 5.78
CA LEU A 91 12.73 3.60 4.69
C LEU A 91 11.48 3.16 3.95
N VAL A 92 11.04 1.91 4.17
CA VAL A 92 9.87 1.34 3.49
C VAL A 92 8.60 2.08 3.92
N ILE A 93 7.80 2.46 2.92
CA ILE A 93 6.65 3.35 3.07
C ILE A 93 5.38 2.55 3.41
N ALA A 94 4.47 3.19 4.15
CA ALA A 94 3.22 2.59 4.61
C ALA A 94 2.07 2.69 3.60
N VAL A 95 1.18 1.68 3.62
CA VAL A 95 0.08 1.46 2.65
C VAL A 95 -1.17 2.34 2.84
N PHE A 96 -1.19 3.20 3.87
CA PHE A 96 -2.41 3.84 4.39
C PHE A 96 -3.11 4.76 3.40
N ALA A 97 -2.36 5.46 2.55
CA ALA A 97 -2.95 6.31 1.51
C ALA A 97 -3.80 5.49 0.52
N SER A 98 -3.36 4.28 0.18
CA SER A 98 -4.12 3.41 -0.73
C SER A 98 -5.33 2.77 -0.05
N ARG A 99 -5.20 2.44 1.24
CA ARG A 99 -6.33 2.01 2.08
C ARG A 99 -7.42 3.07 2.11
N GLN A 100 -7.05 4.33 2.37
CA GLN A 100 -8.03 5.40 2.42
C GLN A 100 -8.66 5.66 1.04
N ALA A 101 -7.92 5.52 -0.05
CA ALA A 101 -8.50 5.63 -1.40
C ALA A 101 -9.53 4.52 -1.68
N CYS A 102 -9.30 3.30 -1.17
CA CYS A 102 -10.28 2.20 -1.22
C CYS A 102 -11.58 2.57 -0.50
N ILE A 103 -11.44 3.10 0.72
CA ILE A 103 -12.55 3.54 1.57
C ILE A 103 -13.32 4.67 0.88
N ASP A 104 -12.64 5.71 0.40
CA ASP A 104 -13.30 6.84 -0.27
C ASP A 104 -14.00 6.44 -1.58
N ALA A 105 -13.46 5.48 -2.34
CA ALA A 105 -14.06 5.02 -3.59
C ALA A 105 -15.44 4.36 -3.40
N GLN A 106 -15.77 3.90 -2.19
CA GLN A 106 -17.06 3.29 -1.87
C GLN A 106 -18.17 4.33 -1.64
N TRP A 107 -17.82 5.59 -1.38
CA TRP A 107 -18.79 6.66 -1.11
C TRP A 107 -18.56 7.85 -2.03
N TRP A 108 -19.50 8.08 -2.95
CA TRP A 108 -19.43 9.17 -3.93
C TRP A 108 -19.10 10.54 -3.32
N GLU A 109 -19.70 10.86 -2.16
CA GLU A 109 -19.51 12.13 -1.45
C GLU A 109 -18.07 12.34 -0.95
N ARG A 110 -17.29 11.26 -0.77
CA ARG A 110 -15.91 11.31 -0.30
C ARG A 110 -14.91 11.48 -1.45
N ILE A 111 -15.33 11.26 -2.70
CA ILE A 111 -14.51 11.44 -3.90
C ILE A 111 -14.36 12.95 -4.19
N SER A 112 -13.43 13.57 -3.49
CA SER A 112 -13.11 15.01 -3.58
C SER A 112 -11.63 15.23 -3.83
N GLY A 113 -11.20 16.47 -4.08
CA GLY A 113 -9.78 16.81 -4.23
C GLY A 113 -8.92 16.50 -2.99
N ASN A 114 -9.55 16.35 -1.83
CA ASN A 114 -8.90 15.97 -0.57
C ASN A 114 -8.84 14.45 -0.36
N SER A 115 -9.43 13.67 -1.28
CA SER A 115 -9.35 12.22 -1.25
C SER A 115 -8.01 11.77 -1.80
N PRO A 116 -7.32 10.83 -1.12
CA PRO A 116 -6.16 10.15 -1.67
C PRO A 116 -6.42 9.50 -3.04
N LEU A 117 -7.67 9.18 -3.37
CA LEU A 117 -8.07 8.64 -4.67
C LEU A 117 -7.79 9.61 -5.84
N LEU A 118 -7.97 10.91 -5.62
CA LEU A 118 -7.80 11.96 -6.65
C LEU A 118 -6.56 12.84 -6.43
N SER A 119 -5.97 12.77 -5.24
CA SER A 119 -4.78 13.55 -4.90
C SER A 119 -3.58 13.21 -5.79
N ARG A 120 -2.64 14.16 -5.90
CA ARG A 120 -1.40 13.96 -6.64
C ARG A 120 -0.63 12.76 -6.08
N ARG A 121 0.00 12.00 -6.97
CA ARG A 121 0.88 10.88 -6.64
C ARG A 121 2.26 11.45 -6.31
N THR A 122 2.66 11.35 -5.07
CA THR A 122 4.00 11.71 -4.60
C THR A 122 4.61 10.51 -3.87
N PRO A 123 5.93 10.27 -4.00
CA PRO A 123 6.59 9.11 -3.39
C PRO A 123 6.37 9.05 -1.88
N ASN A 124 6.50 10.20 -1.22
CA ASN A 124 6.22 10.36 0.20
C ASN A 124 4.86 11.05 0.33
N VAL A 125 3.90 10.32 0.89
CA VAL A 125 2.64 10.88 1.36
C VAL A 125 2.64 10.65 2.86
N ASP A 126 2.62 11.74 3.63
CA ASP A 126 2.42 11.67 5.08
C ASP A 126 0.95 11.29 5.31
N PHE A 127 0.69 9.98 5.31
CA PHE A 127 -0.61 9.39 5.57
C PHE A 127 -0.38 8.31 6.62
N GLU A 128 -0.82 8.59 7.83
CA GLU A 128 -0.63 7.70 8.97
C GLU A 128 -1.87 6.83 9.20
N GLU A 129 -1.76 5.85 10.08
CA GLU A 129 -2.89 4.97 10.39
C GLU A 129 -4.06 5.75 11.02
N GLU A 130 -3.76 6.78 11.80
CA GLU A 130 -4.73 7.65 12.47
C GLU A 130 -5.60 8.43 11.46
N ASP A 131 -5.04 8.80 10.30
CA ASP A 131 -5.76 9.51 9.25
C ASP A 131 -6.86 8.64 8.61
N VAL A 132 -6.65 7.32 8.58
CA VAL A 132 -7.64 6.35 8.09
C VAL A 132 -8.84 6.27 9.05
N ARG A 133 -8.56 6.28 10.36
CA ARG A 133 -9.57 6.10 11.42
C ARG A 133 -10.43 7.33 11.67
N THR A 134 -9.88 8.53 11.47
CA THR A 134 -10.61 9.79 11.72
C THR A 134 -11.64 10.12 10.64
N ARG A 135 -11.45 9.60 9.41
CA ARG A 135 -12.35 9.85 8.27
C ARG A 135 -13.43 8.77 8.07
N SER A 136 -13.48 7.76 8.94
CA SER A 136 -14.37 6.61 8.77
C SER A 136 -15.80 6.82 9.30
N HIS A 137 -16.11 7.98 9.90
CA HIS A 137 -17.44 8.32 10.43
C HIS A 137 -18.27 9.19 9.51
#